data_AF-A0A2I0QL64-F1
#
_entry.id   AF-A0A2I0QL64-F1
#
_cell.length_a   1.000
_cell.length_b   1.000
_cell.length_c   1.000
_cell.angle_alpha   90.00
_cell.angle_beta   90.00
_cell.angle_gamma   90.00
#
_symmetry.space_group_name_H-M   'P 1'
#
loop_
_entity.id
_entity.type
_entity.pdbx_description
1 polymer ?
#
loop_
_entity_poly.entity_id
_entity_poly.type
_entity_poly.pdbx_seq_one_letter_code
_entity_poly.pdbx_strand_id
1 'polypeptide(L)'
;MNKMRTTKQVIKDIKELINTKGYIYALCMILFEDFHIIPEKIQEMDHRSRLSTKEASLLLGFLVQNKIDFSTPDTPQDLIKLKQKTYELMDELHNSFMISFFEKLYESIKKEHKIEDYRKEQKEFFGKGDMLTEPIFYSGTGVYDFQYLDFLERKYKYDKKWLFKNKGFDIEKSKNIVIQIKNILQKKSQKIHLCGLKEKIPQMIEDMKKKNPDENWKKHAKEMIPMMDLHQYVELFFDTQTDEKALSMDEIREEGWKSFYNGLIELFVIRKSDFNRDSGIDSFLKNFSLFPKKDINYQFQKIGNFNWFNAKPIIQLDEERYFIPISFSVFEAIYESPFYWMWIEDKSYRDQLGENRGKTGEEISYEFLSQVFGKSRTFQSVKITTKKGNNDTDIDILCILGSKALCVQVKSKKLTELSRTGDDEQLQIDFQGAVQDAYKQGLISRQKILDRKAKFFDKSGNEIYLSKEIDEVYIMGITTENYPSLTHQSHVMLDKKDNEPFPIFSTIFDLELMVHYLNDPYDFLYYLKQRTSLMDYFKADGEMVFLGYHLDQKLRKIPKSDRVAIDTDFGQLIDRNYYSLKAGLEVSDMSVAGILRESDKIHNHFATKNMNFVMSNSHNLP
;
A
#
# COMPACT_ATOMS: atom_id res chain seq x y z
N MET A 1 -32.45 -1.28 -9.89
CA MET A 1 -31.12 -1.65 -9.36
C MET A 1 -31.26 -2.94 -8.61
N ASN A 2 -30.45 -3.97 -8.90
CA ASN A 2 -30.32 -5.11 -7.99
C ASN A 2 -29.90 -4.54 -6.62
N LYS A 3 -30.54 -4.99 -5.55
CA LYS A 3 -30.26 -4.50 -4.19
C LYS A 3 -28.81 -4.86 -3.85
N MET A 4 -27.94 -3.85 -3.69
CA MET A 4 -26.55 -4.07 -3.27
C MET A 4 -26.52 -4.84 -1.95
N ARG A 5 -25.64 -5.84 -1.86
CA ARG A 5 -25.51 -6.70 -0.70
C ARG A 5 -24.69 -6.00 0.37
N THR A 6 -25.07 -6.20 1.64
CA THR A 6 -24.34 -5.61 2.77
C THR A 6 -22.97 -6.28 2.95
N THR A 7 -21.98 -5.54 3.46
CA THR A 7 -20.63 -6.06 3.75
C THR A 7 -20.67 -7.32 4.62
N LYS A 8 -21.57 -7.38 5.61
CA LYS A 8 -21.74 -8.54 6.49
C LYS A 8 -22.19 -9.80 5.74
N GLN A 9 -23.08 -9.65 4.76
CA GLN A 9 -23.54 -10.77 3.93
C GLN A 9 -22.42 -11.29 3.03
N VAL A 10 -21.69 -10.38 2.36
CA VAL A 10 -20.58 -10.75 1.48
C VAL A 10 -19.46 -11.43 2.27
N ILE A 11 -19.06 -10.91 3.44
CA ILE A 11 -18.06 -11.55 4.31
C ILE A 11 -18.48 -12.95 4.75
N LYS A 12 -19.78 -13.19 4.99
CA LYS A 12 -20.29 -14.52 5.35
C LYS A 12 -20.06 -15.50 4.19
N ASP A 13 -20.44 -15.12 2.98
CA ASP A 13 -20.24 -15.96 1.79
C ASP A 13 -18.76 -16.21 1.50
N ILE A 14 -17.89 -15.20 1.69
CA ILE A 14 -16.44 -15.37 1.58
C ILE A 14 -15.94 -16.44 2.56
N LYS A 15 -16.37 -16.38 3.83
CA LYS A 15 -16.01 -17.39 4.83
C LYS A 15 -16.54 -18.78 4.47
N GLU A 16 -17.76 -18.86 3.96
CA GLU A 16 -18.34 -20.13 3.48
C GLU A 16 -17.51 -20.70 2.32
N LEU A 17 -17.15 -19.87 1.33
CA LEU A 17 -16.33 -20.25 0.17
C LEU A 17 -14.93 -20.75 0.57
N ILE A 18 -14.26 -20.04 1.49
CA ILE A 18 -12.89 -20.38 1.93
C ILE A 18 -12.82 -21.78 2.57
N ASN A 19 -13.91 -22.23 3.19
CA ASN A 19 -13.99 -23.53 3.84
C ASN A 19 -14.51 -24.66 2.91
N THR A 20 -14.61 -24.40 1.60
CA THR A 20 -15.01 -25.41 0.62
C THR A 20 -13.84 -26.30 0.18
N LYS A 21 -14.17 -27.54 -0.18
CA LYS A 21 -13.24 -28.54 -0.71
C LYS A 21 -12.46 -27.97 -1.91
N GLY A 22 -11.13 -28.09 -1.89
CA GLY A 22 -10.27 -27.63 -2.99
C GLY A 22 -10.00 -26.12 -3.06
N TYR A 23 -10.56 -25.30 -2.15
CA TYR A 23 -10.37 -23.84 -2.17
C TYR A 23 -8.90 -23.42 -2.06
N ILE A 24 -8.08 -24.12 -1.27
CA ILE A 24 -6.66 -23.79 -1.11
C ILE A 24 -5.90 -23.76 -2.44
N TYR A 25 -6.24 -24.64 -3.38
CA TYR A 25 -5.63 -24.68 -4.70
C TYR A 25 -6.08 -23.52 -5.57
N ALA A 26 -7.37 -23.17 -5.53
CA ALA A 26 -7.89 -21.99 -6.22
C ALA A 26 -7.23 -20.71 -5.69
N LEU A 27 -7.06 -20.62 -4.37
CA LEU A 27 -6.36 -19.52 -3.73
C LEU A 27 -4.88 -19.47 -4.16
N CYS A 28 -4.17 -20.59 -4.25
CA CYS A 28 -2.79 -20.61 -4.74
C CYS A 28 -2.68 -20.08 -6.18
N MET A 29 -3.61 -20.45 -7.07
CA MET A 29 -3.65 -19.89 -8.43
C MET A 29 -3.90 -18.38 -8.41
N ILE A 30 -4.86 -17.90 -7.62
CA ILE A 30 -5.14 -16.45 -7.46
C ILE A 30 -3.90 -15.71 -6.97
N LEU A 31 -3.29 -16.20 -5.90
CA LEU A 31 -2.12 -15.57 -5.28
C LEU A 31 -0.93 -15.54 -6.25
N PHE A 32 -0.72 -16.62 -6.99
CA PHE A 32 0.35 -16.68 -7.98
C PHE A 32 0.12 -15.68 -9.10
N GLU A 33 -1.07 -15.67 -9.69
CA GLU A 33 -1.40 -14.79 -10.81
C GLU A 33 -1.40 -13.32 -10.42
N ASP A 34 -1.91 -12.98 -9.23
CA ASP A 34 -2.11 -11.58 -8.81
C ASP A 34 -0.85 -10.93 -8.23
N PHE A 35 0.01 -11.69 -7.55
CA PHE A 35 1.20 -11.15 -6.88
C PHE A 35 2.54 -11.51 -7.55
N HIS A 36 2.56 -12.42 -8.53
CA HIS A 36 3.77 -12.70 -9.31
C HIS A 36 3.87 -11.75 -10.50
N ILE A 37 4.47 -10.59 -10.26
CA ILE A 37 4.59 -9.50 -11.22
C ILE A 37 5.92 -9.58 -11.95
N ILE A 38 5.89 -9.41 -13.27
CA ILE A 38 7.08 -9.19 -14.10
C ILE A 38 7.38 -7.68 -14.07
N PRO A 39 8.46 -7.21 -13.39
CA PRO A 39 8.71 -5.78 -13.18
C PRO A 39 8.72 -4.95 -14.48
N GLU A 40 9.24 -5.52 -15.56
CA GLU A 40 9.36 -4.87 -16.87
C GLU A 40 8.00 -4.59 -17.53
N LYS A 41 6.95 -5.29 -17.11
CA LYS A 41 5.58 -5.17 -17.65
C LYS A 41 4.58 -4.58 -16.65
N ILE A 42 5.05 -4.01 -15.54
CA ILE A 42 4.17 -3.53 -14.47
C ILE A 42 3.17 -2.46 -14.92
N GLN A 43 3.55 -1.66 -15.93
CA GLN A 43 2.71 -0.63 -16.56
C GLN A 43 1.53 -1.18 -17.40
N GLU A 44 1.62 -2.45 -17.83
CA GLU A 44 0.58 -3.10 -18.64
C GLU A 44 -0.50 -3.73 -17.75
N MET A 45 -0.27 -3.74 -16.43
CA MET A 45 -1.10 -4.45 -15.47
C MET A 45 -2.35 -3.66 -15.10
N ASP A 46 -3.49 -4.32 -15.24
CA ASP A 46 -4.74 -3.84 -14.68
C ASP A 46 -4.84 -4.21 -13.20
N HIS A 47 -4.44 -3.26 -12.35
CA HIS A 47 -4.49 -3.40 -10.89
C HIS A 47 -5.93 -3.58 -10.36
N ARG A 48 -6.96 -3.13 -11.08
CA ARG A 48 -8.37 -3.24 -10.64
C ARG A 48 -8.94 -4.65 -10.84
N SER A 49 -8.33 -5.43 -11.73
CA SER A 49 -8.72 -6.82 -12.00
C SER A 49 -8.07 -7.86 -11.08
N ARG A 50 -7.20 -7.42 -10.17
CA ARG A 50 -6.33 -8.25 -9.31
C ARG A 50 -6.65 -7.99 -7.85
N LEU A 51 -6.43 -8.99 -7.00
CA LEU A 51 -6.54 -8.77 -5.56
C LEU A 51 -5.44 -7.85 -5.07
N SER A 52 -5.81 -6.89 -4.22
CA SER A 52 -4.85 -6.14 -3.42
C SER A 52 -4.23 -7.01 -2.31
N THR A 53 -3.07 -6.58 -1.78
CA THR A 53 -2.43 -7.25 -0.62
C THR A 53 -3.35 -7.33 0.60
N LYS A 54 -4.22 -6.31 0.79
CA LYS A 54 -5.19 -6.24 1.89
C LYS A 54 -6.34 -7.23 1.69
N GLU A 55 -6.81 -7.42 0.47
CA GLU A 55 -7.81 -8.44 0.13
C GLU A 55 -7.27 -9.86 0.26
N ALA A 56 -6.06 -10.10 -0.24
CA ALA A 56 -5.42 -11.40 -0.06
C ALA A 56 -5.18 -11.70 1.43
N SER A 57 -4.76 -10.70 2.21
CA SER A 57 -4.62 -10.81 3.67
C SER A 57 -5.96 -11.09 4.37
N LEU A 58 -7.08 -10.53 3.89
CA LEU A 58 -8.43 -10.84 4.37
C LEU A 58 -8.77 -12.31 4.16
N LEU A 59 -8.58 -12.82 2.93
CA LEU A 59 -8.82 -14.23 2.59
C LEU A 59 -7.95 -15.17 3.44
N LEU A 60 -6.66 -14.88 3.54
CA LEU A 60 -5.71 -15.66 4.34
C LEU A 60 -6.01 -15.58 5.84
N GLY A 61 -6.46 -14.42 6.32
CA GLY A 61 -6.90 -14.22 7.69
C GLY A 61 -8.09 -15.10 8.06
N PHE A 62 -9.05 -15.27 7.15
CA PHE A 62 -10.17 -16.20 7.34
C PHE A 62 -9.75 -17.67 7.17
N LEU A 63 -8.86 -17.98 6.22
CA LEU A 63 -8.35 -19.33 5.99
C LEU A 63 -7.71 -19.92 7.25
N VAL A 64 -6.91 -19.12 7.98
CA VAL A 64 -6.16 -19.59 9.16
C VAL A 64 -7.03 -19.76 10.42
N GLN A 65 -8.33 -19.47 10.34
CA GLN A 65 -9.27 -19.67 11.46
C GLN A 65 -9.60 -21.14 11.71
N ASN A 66 -9.38 -21.99 10.70
CA ASN A 66 -9.60 -23.42 10.76
C ASN A 66 -8.34 -24.17 10.31
N LYS A 67 -8.34 -25.50 10.50
CA LYS A 67 -7.35 -26.34 9.83
C LYS A 67 -7.56 -26.23 8.32
N ILE A 68 -6.48 -25.98 7.58
CA ILE A 68 -6.54 -25.88 6.11
C ILE A 68 -6.91 -27.25 5.55
N ASP A 69 -7.95 -27.27 4.70
CA ASP A 69 -8.37 -28.45 3.96
C ASP A 69 -7.57 -28.59 2.67
N PHE A 70 -6.76 -29.64 2.59
CA PHE A 70 -5.96 -30.01 1.43
C PHE A 70 -6.61 -31.14 0.61
N SER A 71 -7.92 -31.36 0.76
CA SER A 71 -8.65 -32.28 -0.10
C SER A 71 -8.81 -31.70 -1.51
N THR A 72 -8.59 -32.54 -2.52
CA THR A 72 -8.66 -32.14 -3.93
C THR A 72 -10.11 -31.86 -4.35
N PRO A 73 -10.35 -30.88 -5.25
CA PRO A 73 -11.68 -30.65 -5.79
C PRO A 73 -12.21 -31.89 -6.52
N ASP A 74 -13.54 -32.01 -6.64
CA ASP A 74 -14.18 -33.15 -7.30
C ASP A 74 -13.91 -33.15 -8.81
N THR A 75 -13.88 -31.96 -9.42
CA THR A 75 -13.50 -31.79 -10.83
C THR A 75 -12.55 -30.59 -11.01
N PRO A 76 -11.69 -30.60 -12.05
CA PRO A 76 -10.91 -29.43 -12.43
C PRO A 76 -11.76 -28.19 -12.72
N GLN A 77 -12.99 -28.36 -13.20
CA GLN A 77 -13.90 -27.23 -13.41
C GLN A 77 -14.30 -26.55 -12.10
N ASP A 78 -14.36 -27.29 -10.99
CA ASP A 78 -14.71 -26.70 -9.70
C ASP A 78 -13.62 -25.77 -9.19
N LEU A 79 -12.34 -26.08 -9.47
CA LEU A 79 -11.21 -25.19 -9.19
C LEU A 79 -11.39 -23.81 -9.84
N ILE A 80 -11.76 -23.79 -11.12
CA ILE A 80 -11.95 -22.56 -11.89
C ILE A 80 -13.19 -21.80 -11.41
N LYS A 81 -14.27 -22.50 -11.04
CA LYS A 81 -15.46 -21.86 -10.45
C LYS A 81 -15.14 -21.22 -9.10
N LEU A 82 -14.36 -21.88 -8.24
CA LEU A 82 -13.93 -21.33 -6.96
C LEU A 82 -13.14 -20.04 -7.17
N LYS A 83 -12.18 -20.05 -8.11
CA LYS A 83 -11.41 -18.86 -8.50
C LYS A 83 -12.31 -17.71 -8.96
N GLN A 84 -13.24 -17.97 -9.88
CA GLN A 84 -14.20 -16.97 -10.37
C GLN A 84 -15.08 -16.42 -9.25
N LYS A 85 -15.61 -17.30 -8.39
CA LYS A 85 -16.46 -16.91 -7.25
C LYS A 85 -15.71 -16.03 -6.25
N THR A 86 -14.42 -16.27 -6.03
CA THR A 86 -13.59 -15.41 -5.19
C THR A 86 -13.56 -13.98 -5.76
N TYR A 87 -13.23 -13.81 -7.05
CA TYR A 87 -13.21 -12.47 -7.66
C TYR A 87 -14.58 -11.77 -7.61
N GLU A 88 -15.67 -12.49 -7.90
CA GLU A 88 -17.03 -11.95 -7.79
C GLU A 88 -17.34 -11.45 -6.36
N LEU A 89 -16.99 -12.24 -5.33
CA LEU A 89 -17.25 -11.84 -3.94
C LEU A 89 -16.36 -10.67 -3.50
N MET A 90 -15.14 -10.55 -4.03
CA MET A 90 -14.29 -9.40 -3.73
C MET A 90 -14.78 -8.11 -4.40
N ASP A 91 -15.29 -8.19 -5.63
CA ASP A 91 -15.97 -7.06 -6.29
C ASP A 91 -17.28 -6.69 -5.56
N GLU A 92 -18.08 -7.67 -5.14
CA GLU A 92 -19.26 -7.42 -4.30
C GLU A 92 -18.87 -6.78 -2.96
N LEU A 93 -17.71 -7.14 -2.38
CA LEU A 93 -17.21 -6.56 -1.15
C LEU A 93 -16.83 -5.09 -1.35
N HIS A 94 -16.10 -4.77 -2.42
CA HIS A 94 -15.74 -3.39 -2.78
C HIS A 94 -17.00 -2.53 -2.94
N ASN A 95 -17.95 -3.00 -3.75
CA ASN A 95 -19.23 -2.32 -3.99
C ASN A 95 -20.06 -2.14 -2.70
N SER A 96 -19.92 -3.05 -1.73
CA SER A 96 -20.65 -2.95 -0.46
C SER A 96 -20.28 -1.71 0.37
N PHE A 97 -19.07 -1.15 0.20
CA PHE A 97 -18.66 0.06 0.89
C PHE A 97 -19.29 1.33 0.30
N MET A 98 -19.67 1.30 -0.98
CA MET A 98 -20.28 2.43 -1.65
C MET A 98 -21.73 2.67 -1.22
N ILE A 99 -22.36 1.72 -0.52
CA ILE A 99 -23.75 1.84 -0.05
C ILE A 99 -23.94 3.11 0.81
N SER A 100 -23.09 3.31 1.82
CA SER A 100 -23.18 4.48 2.71
C SER A 100 -22.92 5.78 1.97
N PHE A 101 -22.06 5.77 0.93
CA PHE A 101 -21.83 6.94 0.07
C PHE A 101 -23.10 7.30 -0.70
N PHE A 102 -23.76 6.33 -1.34
CA PHE A 102 -25.00 6.57 -2.07
C PHE A 102 -26.15 7.03 -1.16
N GLU A 103 -26.25 6.48 0.05
CA GLU A 103 -27.24 6.91 1.04
C GLU A 103 -27.02 8.38 1.44
N LYS A 104 -25.78 8.77 1.80
CA LYS A 104 -25.46 10.17 2.12
C LYS A 104 -25.65 11.11 0.94
N LEU A 105 -25.26 10.69 -0.26
CA LEU A 105 -25.45 11.47 -1.48
C LEU A 105 -26.94 11.72 -1.73
N TYR A 106 -27.77 10.69 -1.62
CA TYR A 106 -29.23 10.82 -1.79
C TYR A 106 -29.85 11.77 -0.76
N GLU A 107 -29.44 11.69 0.51
CA GLU A 107 -29.89 12.61 1.55
C GLU A 107 -29.39 14.05 1.32
N SER A 108 -28.19 14.23 0.76
CA SER A 108 -27.68 15.57 0.41
C SER A 108 -28.45 16.21 -0.73
N ILE A 109 -28.86 15.44 -1.75
CA ILE A 109 -29.64 15.94 -2.90
C ILE A 109 -31.05 16.39 -2.47
N LYS A 110 -31.65 15.71 -1.48
CA LYS A 110 -32.96 16.10 -0.95
C LYS A 110 -32.95 17.43 -0.19
N LYS A 111 -31.80 17.82 0.34
CA LYS A 111 -31.64 19.05 1.10
C LYS A 111 -31.22 20.15 0.12
N GLU A 112 -32.08 21.12 -0.16
CA GLU A 112 -31.65 22.40 -0.77
C GLU A 112 -30.75 23.11 0.26
N HIS A 113 -29.45 22.79 0.27
CA HIS A 113 -28.47 23.45 1.12
C HIS A 113 -27.67 24.46 0.30
N LYS A 114 -27.62 25.69 0.80
CA LYS A 114 -26.55 26.63 0.43
C LYS A 114 -25.28 26.17 1.14
N ILE A 115 -24.21 26.00 0.38
CA ILE A 115 -22.90 25.68 0.93
C ILE A 115 -22.40 26.92 1.68
N GLU A 116 -22.45 26.91 3.01
CA GLU A 116 -21.98 28.05 3.83
C GLU A 116 -20.47 27.93 4.10
N ASP A 117 -19.99 26.71 4.38
CA ASP A 117 -18.59 26.39 4.60
C ASP A 117 -18.26 25.07 3.91
N TYR A 118 -17.63 25.19 2.73
CA TYR A 118 -17.26 24.04 1.91
C TYR A 118 -16.36 23.05 2.66
N ARG A 119 -15.46 23.51 3.53
CA ARG A 119 -14.51 22.64 4.22
C ARG A 119 -15.16 21.88 5.35
N LYS A 120 -16.01 22.56 6.12
CA LYS A 120 -16.80 21.91 7.16
C LYS A 120 -17.72 20.85 6.54
N GLU A 121 -18.43 21.18 5.47
CA GLU A 121 -19.31 20.22 4.77
C GLU A 121 -18.52 19.06 4.14
N GLN A 122 -17.35 19.33 3.54
CA GLN A 122 -16.46 18.30 3.03
C GLN A 122 -16.03 17.32 4.14
N LYS A 123 -15.65 17.83 5.31
CA LYS A 123 -15.24 17.02 6.46
C LYS A 123 -16.41 16.24 7.06
N GLU A 124 -17.60 16.84 7.14
CA GLU A 124 -18.81 16.16 7.64
C GLU A 124 -19.27 15.04 6.71
N PHE A 125 -19.14 15.24 5.40
CA PHE A 125 -19.49 14.22 4.41
C PHE A 125 -18.41 13.13 4.33
N PHE A 126 -17.19 13.49 3.95
CA PHE A 126 -16.11 12.56 3.60
C PHE A 126 -15.18 12.18 4.76
N GLY A 127 -15.14 12.95 5.85
CA GLY A 127 -14.24 12.75 6.98
C GLY A 127 -14.76 11.78 8.05
N LYS A 128 -15.80 11.02 7.72
CA LYS A 128 -16.47 10.04 8.59
C LYS A 128 -15.94 8.64 8.33
N GLY A 129 -15.88 7.81 9.37
CA GLY A 129 -15.26 6.48 9.35
C GLY A 129 -15.89 5.54 8.32
N ASP A 130 -17.20 5.62 8.13
CA ASP A 130 -17.91 4.87 7.09
C ASP A 130 -17.48 5.27 5.66
N MET A 131 -17.15 6.55 5.43
CA MET A 131 -16.63 7.04 4.13
C MET A 131 -15.15 6.77 3.94
N LEU A 132 -14.37 6.68 5.01
CA LEU A 132 -12.94 6.44 4.95
C LEU A 132 -12.57 4.95 4.92
N THR A 133 -13.51 4.05 5.21
CA THR A 133 -13.24 2.61 5.20
C THR A 133 -12.76 2.13 3.83
N GLU A 134 -13.43 2.53 2.74
CA GLU A 134 -13.05 2.15 1.37
C GLU A 134 -11.68 2.74 0.98
N PRO A 135 -11.42 4.06 1.11
CA PRO A 135 -10.12 4.62 0.78
C PRO A 135 -8.98 4.02 1.63
N ILE A 136 -9.22 3.69 2.90
CA ILE A 136 -8.22 3.04 3.75
C ILE A 136 -7.96 1.60 3.28
N PHE A 137 -9.01 0.84 2.95
CA PHE A 137 -8.87 -0.57 2.57
C PHE A 137 -8.36 -0.76 1.14
N TYR A 138 -8.71 0.11 0.19
CA TYR A 138 -8.33 -0.02 -1.21
C TYR A 138 -7.19 0.91 -1.66
N SER A 139 -6.72 1.83 -0.80
CA SER A 139 -5.48 2.57 -1.09
C SER A 139 -4.31 1.63 -1.34
N GLY A 140 -3.42 2.03 -2.25
CA GLY A 140 -2.16 1.34 -2.51
C GLY A 140 -1.32 1.17 -1.24
N THR A 141 -0.41 0.19 -1.26
CA THR A 141 0.48 -0.08 -0.12
C THR A 141 1.44 1.08 0.16
N GLY A 142 1.82 1.85 -0.87
CA GLY A 142 2.69 3.02 -0.76
C GLY A 142 4.13 2.71 -0.33
N VAL A 143 4.50 1.43 -0.30
CA VAL A 143 5.80 0.95 0.18
C VAL A 143 6.20 -0.28 -0.63
N TYR A 144 7.46 -0.30 -1.10
CA TYR A 144 8.05 -1.48 -1.75
C TYR A 144 8.62 -2.47 -0.73
N ASP A 145 8.68 -3.75 -1.10
CA ASP A 145 9.23 -4.81 -0.25
C ASP A 145 10.66 -4.52 0.21
N PHE A 146 11.54 -4.08 -0.69
CA PHE A 146 12.93 -3.73 -0.34
C PHE A 146 13.04 -2.55 0.62
N GLN A 147 12.12 -1.57 0.56
CA GLN A 147 12.14 -0.42 1.47
C GLN A 147 11.96 -0.87 2.92
N TYR A 148 11.11 -1.88 3.18
CA TYR A 148 10.99 -2.42 4.53
C TYR A 148 12.34 -2.94 5.06
N LEU A 149 13.17 -3.57 4.23
CA LEU A 149 14.51 -4.02 4.64
C LEU A 149 15.47 -2.85 4.85
N ASP A 150 15.46 -1.86 3.94
CA ASP A 150 16.34 -0.69 3.98
C ASP A 150 16.09 0.14 5.25
N PHE A 151 14.82 0.28 5.65
CA PHE A 151 14.43 1.01 6.85
C PHE A 151 14.40 0.15 8.12
N LEU A 152 14.41 -1.18 8.04
CA LEU A 152 14.31 -2.05 9.23
C LEU A 152 15.42 -1.76 10.25
N GLU A 153 16.67 -1.75 9.79
CA GLU A 153 17.80 -1.49 10.67
C GLU A 153 17.74 -0.08 11.25
N ARG A 154 17.37 0.90 10.42
CA ARG A 154 17.23 2.29 10.83
C ARG A 154 16.19 2.41 11.92
N LYS A 155 14.98 1.85 11.72
CA LYS A 155 13.83 1.87 12.64
C LYS A 155 14.18 1.35 14.03
N TYR A 156 14.89 0.23 14.10
CA TYR A 156 15.14 -0.48 15.36
C TYR A 156 16.58 -0.37 15.86
N LYS A 157 17.39 0.58 15.36
CA LYS A 157 18.81 0.69 15.72
C LYS A 157 19.05 0.87 17.22
N TYR A 158 18.15 1.56 17.92
CA TYR A 158 18.21 1.76 19.37
C TYR A 158 17.58 0.61 20.18
N ASP A 159 16.82 -0.27 19.53
CA ASP A 159 16.09 -1.37 20.15
C ASP A 159 16.74 -2.75 19.93
N LYS A 160 17.85 -2.82 19.16
CA LYS A 160 18.58 -4.06 18.82
C LYS A 160 18.81 -4.98 20.03
N LYS A 161 19.22 -4.42 21.17
CA LYS A 161 19.49 -5.18 22.40
C LYS A 161 18.23 -5.83 22.97
N TRP A 162 17.11 -5.09 23.00
CA TRP A 162 15.84 -5.60 23.50
C TRP A 162 15.34 -6.73 22.59
N LEU A 163 15.38 -6.52 21.27
CA LEU A 163 14.93 -7.47 20.26
C LEU A 163 15.71 -8.79 20.32
N PHE A 164 17.04 -8.70 20.40
CA PHE A 164 17.88 -9.89 20.50
C PHE A 164 17.63 -10.66 21.80
N LYS A 165 17.61 -9.97 22.95
CA LYS A 165 17.47 -10.62 24.26
C LYS A 165 16.11 -11.29 24.47
N ASN A 166 15.02 -10.65 24.05
CA ASN A 166 13.66 -11.11 24.34
C ASN A 166 13.08 -12.02 23.25
N LYS A 167 13.47 -11.81 21.99
CA LYS A 167 12.87 -12.51 20.84
C LYS A 167 13.87 -13.34 20.02
N GLY A 168 15.17 -13.26 20.33
CA GLY A 168 16.22 -13.82 19.49
C GLY A 168 16.22 -13.20 18.09
N PHE A 169 15.66 -11.98 17.94
CA PHE A 169 15.52 -11.29 16.67
C PHE A 169 16.77 -10.47 16.39
N ASP A 170 17.62 -11.01 15.53
CA ASP A 170 18.76 -10.29 14.96
C ASP A 170 18.36 -9.71 13.61
N ILE A 171 18.56 -8.40 13.44
CA ILE A 171 18.09 -7.65 12.27
C ILE A 171 18.76 -8.14 10.99
N GLU A 172 20.08 -8.31 10.99
CA GLU A 172 20.82 -8.68 9.78
C GLU A 172 20.54 -10.13 9.39
N LYS A 173 20.47 -11.04 10.36
CA LYS A 173 20.03 -12.42 10.11
C LYS A 173 18.61 -12.47 9.54
N SER A 174 17.69 -11.67 10.09
CA SER A 174 16.30 -11.64 9.63
C SER A 174 16.18 -11.09 8.20
N LYS A 175 16.94 -10.03 7.85
CA LYS A 175 17.02 -9.53 6.46
C LYS A 175 17.49 -10.62 5.50
N ASN A 176 18.57 -11.32 5.86
CA ASN A 176 19.12 -12.42 5.04
C ASN A 176 18.12 -13.56 4.85
N ILE A 177 17.40 -13.95 5.91
CA ILE A 177 16.36 -14.99 5.83
C ILE A 177 15.25 -14.57 4.86
N VAL A 178 14.73 -13.34 4.96
CA VAL A 178 13.65 -12.88 4.07
C VAL A 178 14.09 -12.81 2.61
N ILE A 179 15.32 -12.36 2.34
CA ILE A 179 15.91 -12.40 0.99
C ILE A 179 16.01 -13.85 0.48
N GLN A 180 16.48 -14.78 1.32
CA GLN A 180 16.55 -16.19 0.95
C GLN A 180 15.16 -16.80 0.67
N ILE A 181 14.15 -16.46 1.48
CA ILE A 181 12.75 -16.84 1.23
C ILE A 181 12.32 -16.36 -0.15
N LYS A 182 12.51 -15.07 -0.46
CA LYS A 182 12.14 -14.49 -1.77
C LYS A 182 12.85 -15.24 -2.91
N ASN A 183 14.14 -15.53 -2.77
CA ASN A 183 14.92 -16.25 -3.79
C ASN A 183 14.45 -17.70 -4.00
N ILE A 184 14.11 -18.43 -2.92
CA ILE A 184 13.58 -19.79 -3.01
C ILE A 184 12.25 -19.80 -3.75
N LEU A 185 11.33 -18.91 -3.37
CA LEU A 185 10.01 -18.80 -4.00
C LEU A 185 10.10 -18.34 -5.46
N GLN A 186 11.00 -17.41 -5.77
CA GLN A 186 11.25 -16.96 -7.14
C GLN A 186 11.86 -18.08 -8.00
N LYS A 187 12.73 -18.93 -7.46
CA LYS A 187 13.25 -20.09 -8.20
C LYS A 187 12.12 -21.08 -8.51
N LYS A 188 11.19 -21.28 -7.59
CA LYS A 188 10.02 -22.16 -7.79
C LYS A 188 9.03 -21.60 -8.81
N SER A 189 8.85 -20.28 -8.85
CA SER A 189 7.93 -19.62 -9.78
C SER A 189 8.34 -19.75 -11.25
N GLN A 190 9.63 -20.01 -11.53
CA GLN A 190 10.13 -20.25 -12.90
C GLN A 190 9.47 -21.45 -13.60
N LYS A 191 8.80 -22.34 -12.86
CA LYS A 191 8.02 -23.45 -13.42
C LYS A 191 6.71 -23.01 -14.09
N ILE A 192 6.28 -21.77 -13.87
CA ILE A 192 4.97 -21.28 -14.33
C ILE A 192 5.15 -20.32 -15.48
N HIS A 193 4.46 -20.60 -16.57
CA HIS A 193 4.51 -19.81 -17.80
C HIS A 193 3.36 -18.80 -17.83
N LEU A 194 3.51 -17.69 -17.10
CA LEU A 194 2.49 -16.64 -17.04
C LEU A 194 2.29 -15.98 -18.40
N CYS A 195 1.06 -16.05 -18.91
CA CYS A 195 0.70 -15.52 -20.22
C CYS A 195 0.15 -14.09 -20.16
N GLY A 196 -0.07 -13.52 -18.97
CA GLY A 196 -0.77 -12.23 -18.80
C GLY A 196 -2.21 -12.32 -19.28
N LEU A 197 -2.91 -13.41 -18.91
CA LEU A 197 -4.22 -13.73 -19.43
C LEU A 197 -5.26 -12.66 -19.10
N LYS A 198 -5.19 -12.04 -17.91
CA LYS A 198 -6.12 -10.98 -17.50
C LYS A 198 -6.05 -9.78 -18.44
N GLU A 199 -4.85 -9.39 -18.85
CA GLU A 199 -4.62 -8.25 -19.73
C GLU A 199 -4.91 -8.61 -21.21
N LYS A 200 -4.59 -9.84 -21.64
CA LYS A 200 -4.71 -10.25 -23.06
C LYS A 200 -6.09 -10.76 -23.45
N ILE A 201 -6.83 -11.42 -22.54
CA ILE A 201 -8.14 -12.02 -22.86
C ILE A 201 -9.14 -11.01 -23.42
N PRO A 202 -9.30 -9.79 -22.85
CA PRO A 202 -10.22 -8.80 -23.39
C PRO A 202 -9.92 -8.46 -24.86
N GLN A 203 -8.65 -8.22 -25.18
CA GLN A 203 -8.19 -7.90 -26.53
C GLN A 203 -8.39 -9.11 -27.47
N MET A 204 -8.02 -10.31 -27.03
CA MET A 204 -8.20 -11.54 -27.81
C MET A 204 -9.68 -11.79 -28.15
N ILE A 205 -10.59 -11.58 -27.19
CA ILE A 205 -12.04 -11.70 -27.41
C ILE A 205 -12.52 -10.66 -28.41
N GLU A 206 -12.03 -9.41 -28.33
CA GLU A 206 -12.41 -8.36 -29.27
C GLU A 206 -11.93 -8.67 -30.70
N ASP A 207 -10.70 -9.14 -30.85
CA ASP A 207 -10.12 -9.51 -32.15
C ASP A 207 -10.82 -10.73 -32.76
N MET A 208 -11.21 -11.71 -31.94
CA MET A 208 -12.00 -12.86 -32.39
C MET A 208 -13.41 -12.45 -32.83
N LYS A 209 -14.08 -11.57 -32.08
CA LYS A 209 -15.39 -11.00 -32.46
C LYS A 209 -15.33 -10.25 -33.78
N LYS A 210 -14.25 -9.51 -34.05
CA LYS A 210 -14.03 -8.82 -35.33
C LYS A 210 -13.89 -9.82 -36.49
N LYS A 211 -13.30 -10.98 -36.26
CA LYS A 211 -13.08 -12.01 -37.30
C LYS A 211 -14.32 -12.86 -37.60
N ASN A 212 -15.15 -13.17 -36.59
CA ASN A 212 -16.33 -14.03 -36.75
C ASN A 212 -17.53 -13.48 -35.93
N PRO A 213 -18.27 -12.46 -36.40
CA PRO A 213 -19.27 -11.76 -35.59
C PRO A 213 -20.50 -12.61 -35.21
N ASP A 214 -20.84 -13.64 -35.98
CA ASP A 214 -22.06 -14.45 -35.81
C ASP A 214 -21.92 -15.61 -34.80
N GLU A 215 -20.73 -15.85 -34.26
CA GLU A 215 -20.49 -16.90 -33.28
C GLU A 215 -20.86 -16.49 -31.85
N ASN A 216 -21.26 -17.49 -31.04
CA ASN A 216 -21.52 -17.29 -29.62
C ASN A 216 -20.19 -17.22 -28.83
N TRP A 217 -19.48 -16.11 -28.98
CA TRP A 217 -18.19 -15.89 -28.32
C TRP A 217 -18.24 -15.94 -26.79
N LYS A 218 -19.39 -15.65 -26.18
CA LYS A 218 -19.57 -15.83 -24.74
C LYS A 218 -19.43 -17.31 -24.34
N LYS A 219 -19.95 -18.23 -25.16
CA LYS A 219 -19.81 -19.67 -24.95
C LYS A 219 -18.37 -20.13 -25.19
N HIS A 220 -17.75 -19.73 -26.29
CA HIS A 220 -16.36 -20.11 -26.60
C HIS A 220 -15.36 -19.58 -25.57
N ALA A 221 -15.50 -18.34 -25.12
CA ALA A 221 -14.68 -17.80 -24.03
C ALA A 221 -14.81 -18.63 -22.74
N LYS A 222 -16.03 -19.05 -22.40
CA LYS A 222 -16.29 -19.88 -21.20
C LYS A 222 -15.62 -21.26 -21.26
N GLU A 223 -15.43 -21.82 -22.46
CA GLU A 223 -14.77 -23.11 -22.67
C GLU A 223 -13.24 -22.96 -22.78
N MET A 224 -12.76 -21.91 -23.44
CA MET A 224 -11.33 -21.69 -23.71
C MET A 224 -10.55 -21.13 -22.51
N ILE A 225 -11.11 -20.15 -21.79
CA ILE A 225 -10.40 -19.46 -20.69
C ILE A 225 -9.92 -20.44 -19.60
N PRO A 226 -10.75 -21.40 -19.11
CA PRO A 226 -10.30 -22.39 -18.15
C PRO A 226 -9.09 -23.23 -18.62
N MET A 227 -9.07 -23.58 -19.91
CA MET A 227 -7.97 -24.35 -20.49
C MET A 227 -6.68 -23.53 -20.57
N MET A 228 -6.78 -22.25 -20.96
CA MET A 228 -5.64 -21.33 -20.98
C MET A 228 -5.10 -21.07 -19.58
N ASP A 229 -5.99 -20.89 -18.59
CA ASP A 229 -5.61 -20.71 -17.18
C ASP A 229 -4.74 -21.87 -16.70
N LEU A 230 -5.19 -23.11 -16.94
CA LEU A 230 -4.47 -24.33 -16.55
C LEU A 230 -3.16 -24.53 -17.34
N HIS A 231 -3.12 -24.13 -18.61
CA HIS A 231 -1.93 -24.27 -19.46
C HIS A 231 -0.71 -23.52 -18.89
N GLN A 232 -0.92 -22.42 -18.16
CA GLN A 232 0.18 -21.69 -17.50
C GLN A 232 0.95 -22.57 -16.49
N TYR A 233 0.31 -23.61 -15.98
CA TYR A 233 0.82 -24.51 -14.95
C TYR A 233 1.18 -25.90 -15.48
N VAL A 234 1.34 -26.04 -16.80
CA VAL A 234 1.53 -27.34 -17.47
C VAL A 234 2.71 -28.13 -16.88
N GLU A 235 3.79 -27.48 -16.46
CA GLU A 235 4.94 -28.15 -15.85
C GLU A 235 4.61 -28.86 -14.54
N LEU A 236 3.65 -28.34 -13.76
CA LEU A 236 3.27 -28.94 -12.48
C LEU A 236 2.60 -30.31 -12.63
N PHE A 237 2.07 -30.64 -13.82
CA PHE A 237 1.48 -31.95 -14.08
C PHE A 237 2.53 -33.06 -14.21
N PHE A 238 3.80 -32.71 -14.40
CA PHE A 238 4.88 -33.67 -14.70
C PHE A 238 5.93 -33.80 -13.58
N ASP A 239 5.80 -33.05 -12.49
CA ASP A 239 6.81 -32.95 -11.42
C ASP A 239 7.05 -34.27 -10.65
N THR A 240 6.06 -35.18 -10.60
CA THR A 240 6.15 -36.46 -9.89
C THR A 240 6.27 -37.69 -10.80
N GLN A 241 6.42 -37.52 -12.12
CA GLN A 241 6.55 -38.64 -13.05
C GLN A 241 7.98 -39.18 -13.04
N THR A 242 8.32 -40.00 -12.05
CA THR A 242 9.70 -40.50 -11.84
C THR A 242 9.95 -41.95 -12.25
N ASP A 243 8.98 -42.77 -12.65
CA ASP A 243 9.26 -44.17 -12.98
C ASP A 243 8.62 -44.63 -14.30
N GLU A 244 9.39 -45.41 -15.07
CA GLU A 244 8.99 -46.23 -16.23
C GLU A 244 7.99 -47.34 -15.83
N LYS A 245 6.86 -46.97 -15.22
CA LYS A 245 5.74 -47.90 -14.98
C LYS A 245 4.75 -47.78 -16.12
N ALA A 246 4.34 -48.94 -16.64
CA ALA A 246 3.26 -49.06 -17.62
C ALA A 246 1.91 -48.72 -16.96
N LEU A 247 1.66 -47.44 -16.72
CA LEU A 247 0.39 -46.91 -16.24
C LEU A 247 -0.60 -46.81 -17.40
N SER A 248 -1.88 -47.06 -17.11
CA SER A 248 -2.96 -46.80 -18.05
C SER A 248 -3.15 -45.28 -18.27
N MET A 249 -3.80 -44.90 -19.37
CA MET A 249 -4.05 -43.49 -19.70
C MET A 249 -4.85 -42.76 -18.61
N ASP A 250 -5.76 -43.45 -17.92
CA ASP A 250 -6.56 -42.88 -16.83
C ASP A 250 -5.71 -42.69 -15.55
N GLU A 251 -4.81 -43.62 -15.25
CA GLU A 251 -3.87 -43.49 -14.12
C GLU A 251 -2.87 -42.36 -14.33
N ILE A 252 -2.35 -42.21 -15.56
CA ILE A 252 -1.48 -41.08 -15.93
C ILE A 252 -2.21 -39.74 -15.72
N ARG A 253 -3.49 -39.69 -16.08
CA ARG A 253 -4.31 -38.49 -15.88
C ARG A 253 -4.55 -38.20 -14.41
N GLU A 254 -4.89 -39.19 -13.60
CA GLU A 254 -5.08 -39.02 -12.15
C GLU A 254 -3.78 -38.60 -11.44
N GLU A 255 -2.66 -39.23 -11.77
CA GLU A 255 -1.35 -38.86 -11.23
C GLU A 255 -0.95 -37.44 -11.63
N GLY A 256 -1.23 -37.04 -12.89
CA GLY A 256 -1.00 -35.67 -13.34
C GLY A 256 -1.77 -34.63 -12.52
N TRP A 257 -3.04 -34.89 -12.19
CA TRP A 257 -3.82 -33.99 -11.33
C TRP A 257 -3.30 -33.94 -9.89
N LYS A 258 -2.91 -35.08 -9.31
CA LYS A 258 -2.27 -35.12 -7.98
C LYS A 258 -0.96 -34.32 -7.96
N SER A 259 -0.13 -34.48 -9.00
CA SER A 259 1.10 -33.71 -9.20
C SER A 259 0.79 -32.22 -9.27
N PHE A 260 -0.19 -31.83 -10.08
CA PHE A 260 -0.59 -30.43 -10.23
C PHE A 260 -1.01 -29.79 -8.90
N TYR A 261 -1.90 -30.44 -8.14
CA TYR A 261 -2.35 -29.93 -6.85
C TYR A 261 -1.20 -29.82 -5.83
N ASN A 262 -0.33 -30.83 -5.76
CA ASN A 262 0.85 -30.77 -4.90
C ASN A 262 1.81 -29.65 -5.34
N GLY A 263 2.06 -29.52 -6.64
CA GLY A 263 2.87 -28.48 -7.24
C GLY A 263 2.38 -27.09 -6.88
N LEU A 264 1.06 -26.83 -6.95
CA LEU A 264 0.46 -25.55 -6.58
C LEU A 264 0.80 -25.13 -5.15
N ILE A 265 0.74 -26.05 -4.19
CA ILE A 265 1.12 -25.77 -2.79
C ILE A 265 2.62 -25.57 -2.68
N GLU A 266 3.41 -26.45 -3.30
CA GLU A 266 4.86 -26.43 -3.20
C GLU A 266 5.50 -25.16 -3.78
N LEU A 267 4.83 -24.45 -4.70
CA LEU A 267 5.25 -23.11 -5.17
C LEU A 267 5.45 -22.11 -4.03
N PHE A 268 4.67 -22.22 -2.97
CA PHE A 268 4.65 -21.29 -1.83
C PHE A 268 5.32 -21.86 -0.57
N VAL A 269 5.78 -23.12 -0.60
CA VAL A 269 6.36 -23.77 0.58
C VAL A 269 7.87 -23.53 0.64
N ILE A 270 8.38 -23.17 1.81
CA ILE A 270 9.80 -23.30 2.15
C ILE A 270 9.99 -24.44 3.15
N ARG A 271 11.20 -24.96 3.23
CA ARG A 271 11.61 -25.96 4.21
C ARG A 271 12.59 -25.33 5.20
N LYS A 272 12.51 -25.68 6.47
CA LYS A 272 13.47 -25.21 7.47
C LYS A 272 14.92 -25.63 7.12
N SER A 273 15.08 -26.79 6.50
CA SER A 273 16.34 -27.32 5.95
C SER A 273 16.87 -26.56 4.74
N ASP A 274 16.10 -25.66 4.13
CA ASP A 274 16.62 -24.75 3.10
C ASP A 274 17.61 -23.72 3.68
N PHE A 275 17.70 -23.61 5.01
CA PHE A 275 18.50 -22.62 5.73
C PHE A 275 19.63 -23.27 6.53
N ASN A 276 20.78 -22.61 6.58
CA ASN A 276 21.92 -23.03 7.41
C ASN A 276 21.56 -22.97 8.90
N ARG A 277 22.16 -23.86 9.72
CA ARG A 277 21.89 -23.93 11.17
C ARG A 277 22.13 -22.60 11.92
N ASP A 278 23.17 -21.85 11.52
CA ASP A 278 23.54 -20.58 12.19
C ASP A 278 22.76 -19.35 11.68
N SER A 279 21.84 -19.55 10.73
CA SER A 279 21.03 -18.48 10.12
C SER A 279 20.10 -17.78 11.12
N GLY A 280 19.74 -18.43 12.22
CA GLY A 280 18.71 -17.92 13.15
C GLY A 280 17.27 -18.23 12.71
N ILE A 281 17.09 -19.12 11.73
CA ILE A 281 15.79 -19.50 11.17
C ILE A 281 14.77 -19.96 12.23
N ASP A 282 15.22 -20.64 13.28
CA ASP A 282 14.35 -21.10 14.37
C ASP A 282 13.63 -19.96 15.10
N SER A 283 14.38 -18.94 15.55
CA SER A 283 13.81 -17.76 16.18
C SER A 283 12.92 -16.99 15.21
N PHE A 284 13.33 -16.92 13.94
CA PHE A 284 12.56 -16.25 12.90
C PHE A 284 11.19 -16.91 12.70
N LEU A 285 11.16 -18.22 12.42
CA LEU A 285 9.92 -18.96 12.23
C LEU A 285 9.05 -18.93 13.48
N LYS A 286 9.63 -19.02 14.68
CA LYS A 286 8.86 -18.89 15.93
C LYS A 286 8.12 -17.54 16.04
N ASN A 287 8.77 -16.46 15.62
CA ASN A 287 8.22 -15.11 15.72
C ASN A 287 7.20 -14.81 14.61
N PHE A 288 7.42 -15.31 13.40
CA PHE A 288 6.64 -14.94 12.21
C PHE A 288 5.73 -16.04 11.65
N SER A 289 5.71 -17.24 12.25
CA SER A 289 4.80 -18.32 11.84
C SER A 289 3.60 -18.51 12.76
N LEU A 290 2.47 -18.85 12.15
CA LEU A 290 1.25 -19.31 12.81
C LEU A 290 0.96 -20.76 12.42
N PHE A 291 0.33 -21.49 13.33
CA PHE A 291 -0.16 -22.84 13.07
C PHE A 291 -1.68 -22.81 12.95
N PRO A 292 -2.27 -23.12 11.77
CA PRO A 292 -3.72 -23.10 11.58
C PRO A 292 -4.40 -24.15 12.47
N LYS A 293 -5.22 -23.67 13.40
CA LYS A 293 -6.06 -24.52 14.23
C LYS A 293 -7.31 -23.75 14.62
N LYS A 294 -8.33 -24.50 15.04
CA LYS A 294 -9.55 -23.93 15.62
C LYS A 294 -9.17 -22.91 16.71
N ASP A 295 -9.84 -21.77 16.69
CA ASP A 295 -9.64 -20.63 17.60
C ASP A 295 -8.39 -19.76 17.35
N ILE A 296 -7.61 -20.00 16.29
CA ILE A 296 -6.61 -19.00 15.82
C ILE A 296 -7.34 -17.91 15.05
N ASN A 297 -6.96 -16.65 15.26
CA ASN A 297 -7.50 -15.51 14.52
C ASN A 297 -9.03 -15.33 14.57
N TYR A 298 -9.71 -15.91 15.57
CA TYR A 298 -11.16 -15.85 15.71
C TYR A 298 -11.67 -14.42 15.97
N GLN A 299 -10.83 -13.52 16.49
CA GLN A 299 -11.19 -12.12 16.69
C GLN A 299 -11.30 -11.34 15.36
N PHE A 300 -10.74 -11.89 14.27
CA PHE A 300 -10.80 -11.29 12.94
C PHE A 300 -12.14 -11.62 12.28
N GLN A 301 -13.17 -10.77 12.50
CA GLN A 301 -14.51 -11.02 11.97
C GLN A 301 -14.89 -10.12 10.81
N LYS A 302 -14.36 -8.90 10.77
CA LYS A 302 -14.57 -7.89 9.73
C LYS A 302 -13.27 -7.14 9.41
N ILE A 303 -13.28 -6.42 8.29
CA ILE A 303 -12.21 -5.49 7.93
C ILE A 303 -11.96 -4.49 9.07
N GLY A 304 -10.68 -4.21 9.30
CA GLY A 304 -10.20 -3.36 10.38
C GLY A 304 -9.95 -4.09 11.71
N ASN A 305 -10.48 -5.30 11.93
CA ASN A 305 -10.06 -6.11 13.09
C ASN A 305 -8.61 -6.57 12.94
N PHE A 306 -7.92 -6.79 14.07
CA PHE A 306 -6.58 -7.40 14.05
C PHE A 306 -6.59 -8.75 13.34
N ASN A 307 -5.76 -8.86 12.31
CA ASN A 307 -5.51 -10.09 11.58
C ASN A 307 -4.15 -10.67 11.98
N TRP A 308 -4.13 -11.80 12.68
CA TRP A 308 -2.89 -12.49 13.07
C TRP A 308 -2.01 -12.85 11.88
N PHE A 309 -2.60 -13.08 10.70
CA PHE A 309 -1.83 -13.33 9.48
C PHE A 309 -0.91 -12.16 9.14
N ASN A 310 -1.33 -10.90 9.35
CA ASN A 310 -0.49 -9.74 9.07
C ASN A 310 0.75 -9.68 9.99
N ALA A 311 0.62 -10.12 11.24
CA ALA A 311 1.73 -10.15 12.20
C ALA A 311 2.63 -11.38 12.02
N LYS A 312 2.04 -12.49 11.55
CA LYS A 312 2.69 -13.80 11.38
C LYS A 312 2.32 -14.42 10.02
N PRO A 313 2.87 -13.90 8.92
CA PRO A 313 2.42 -14.24 7.56
C PRO A 313 2.91 -15.60 7.05
N ILE A 314 3.62 -16.37 7.89
CA ILE A 314 4.11 -17.70 7.55
C ILE A 314 3.18 -18.73 8.17
N ILE A 315 2.65 -19.65 7.36
CA ILE A 315 1.74 -20.68 7.82
C ILE A 315 2.52 -21.99 7.99
N GLN A 316 2.69 -22.44 9.23
CA GLN A 316 3.33 -23.72 9.51
C GLN A 316 2.40 -24.87 9.09
N LEU A 317 2.88 -25.74 8.20
CA LEU A 317 2.15 -26.93 7.75
C LEU A 317 2.51 -28.16 8.61
N ASP A 318 3.79 -28.31 8.91
CA ASP A 318 4.35 -29.33 9.80
C ASP A 318 5.69 -28.87 10.41
N GLU A 319 6.48 -29.78 10.97
CA GLU A 319 7.76 -29.44 11.62
C GLU A 319 8.81 -28.88 10.64
N GLU A 320 8.68 -29.18 9.34
CA GLU A 320 9.67 -28.87 8.33
C GLU A 320 9.16 -27.90 7.27
N ARG A 321 7.87 -27.97 6.91
CA ARG A 321 7.26 -27.19 5.81
C ARG A 321 6.49 -25.97 6.30
N TYR A 322 6.74 -24.85 5.64
CA TYR A 322 6.12 -23.56 5.92
C TYR A 322 5.59 -22.93 4.63
N PHE A 323 4.29 -22.65 4.59
CA PHE A 323 3.60 -22.04 3.47
C PHE A 323 3.63 -20.51 3.59
N ILE A 324 4.17 -19.84 2.57
CA ILE A 324 4.34 -18.39 2.48
C ILE A 324 3.54 -17.89 1.28
N PRO A 325 2.26 -17.56 1.47
CA PRO A 325 1.36 -17.22 0.37
C PRO A 325 1.72 -15.91 -0.32
N ILE A 326 2.26 -14.94 0.43
CA ILE A 326 2.62 -13.61 -0.06
C ILE A 326 3.96 -13.25 0.55
N SER A 327 5.02 -13.18 -0.28
CA SER A 327 6.36 -12.80 0.19
C SER A 327 6.36 -11.40 0.79
N PHE A 328 5.70 -10.43 0.14
CA PHE A 328 5.55 -9.05 0.60
C PHE A 328 5.08 -8.95 2.06
N SER A 329 4.11 -9.78 2.47
CA SER A 329 3.61 -9.78 3.86
C SER A 329 4.69 -10.14 4.87
N VAL A 330 5.68 -10.97 4.51
CA VAL A 330 6.84 -11.27 5.36
C VAL A 330 7.72 -10.03 5.53
N PHE A 331 8.00 -9.29 4.45
CA PHE A 331 8.75 -8.02 4.49
C PHE A 331 8.06 -6.98 5.39
N GLU A 332 6.74 -6.84 5.24
CA GLU A 332 5.96 -5.95 6.09
C GLU A 332 5.99 -6.39 7.56
N ALA A 333 5.74 -7.68 7.83
CA ALA A 333 5.69 -8.21 9.20
C ALA A 333 7.01 -8.06 9.96
N ILE A 334 8.17 -8.25 9.30
CA ILE A 334 9.46 -8.05 9.97
C ILE A 334 9.72 -6.58 10.34
N TYR A 335 9.15 -5.65 9.59
CA TYR A 335 9.25 -4.21 9.86
C TYR A 335 8.22 -3.73 10.90
N GLU A 336 7.05 -4.37 10.96
CA GLU A 336 5.92 -3.94 11.78
C GLU A 336 5.82 -4.68 13.12
N SER A 337 5.87 -6.01 13.12
CA SER A 337 5.65 -6.84 14.30
C SER A 337 6.59 -6.54 15.48
N PRO A 338 7.89 -6.22 15.30
CA PRO A 338 8.78 -5.97 16.43
C PRO A 338 8.35 -4.79 17.32
N PHE A 339 7.68 -3.79 16.74
CA PHE A 339 7.09 -2.69 17.52
C PHE A 339 6.06 -3.21 18.51
N TYR A 340 5.15 -4.07 18.05
CA TYR A 340 4.06 -4.62 18.87
C TYR A 340 4.57 -5.57 19.95
N TRP A 341 5.65 -6.32 19.70
CA TRP A 341 6.28 -7.15 20.73
C TRP A 341 6.72 -6.30 21.91
N MET A 342 7.44 -5.20 21.64
CA MET A 342 7.87 -4.27 22.68
C MET A 342 6.69 -3.57 23.35
N TRP A 343 5.74 -3.07 22.54
CA TRP A 343 4.61 -2.30 23.03
C TRP A 343 3.66 -3.11 23.91
N ILE A 344 3.34 -4.35 23.51
CA ILE A 344 2.34 -5.17 24.21
C ILE A 344 2.98 -5.95 25.36
N GLU A 345 4.16 -6.53 25.14
CA GLU A 345 4.76 -7.47 26.10
C GLU A 345 5.61 -6.77 27.17
N ASP A 346 6.12 -5.56 26.92
CA ASP A 346 6.94 -4.81 27.87
C ASP A 346 6.44 -3.38 28.07
N LYS A 347 5.47 -3.23 28.99
CA LYS A 347 4.89 -1.92 29.33
C LYS A 347 5.95 -0.92 29.84
N SER A 348 7.02 -1.39 30.48
CA SER A 348 8.06 -0.53 31.04
C SER A 348 8.96 0.09 29.97
N TYR A 349 9.00 -0.53 28.79
CA TYR A 349 9.82 -0.07 27.66
C TYR A 349 9.09 0.88 26.70
N ARG A 350 7.77 1.11 26.89
CA ARG A 350 6.94 1.90 25.96
C ARG A 350 7.44 3.33 25.76
N ASP A 351 7.84 4.00 26.83
CA ASP A 351 8.31 5.39 26.76
C ASP A 351 9.63 5.47 25.99
N GLN A 352 10.56 4.55 26.29
CA GLN A 352 11.83 4.44 25.57
C GLN A 352 11.62 4.11 24.09
N LEU A 353 10.70 3.20 23.77
CA LEU A 353 10.34 2.85 22.40
C LEU A 353 9.76 4.06 21.65
N GLY A 354 8.90 4.84 22.31
CA GLY A 354 8.35 6.08 21.76
C GLY A 354 9.45 7.09 21.42
N GLU A 355 10.38 7.33 22.35
CA GLU A 355 11.53 8.22 22.15
C GLU A 355 12.44 7.73 21.01
N ASN A 356 12.79 6.44 20.99
CA ASN A 356 13.64 5.83 19.97
C ASN A 356 13.05 6.00 18.56
N ARG A 357 11.73 5.84 18.41
CA ARG A 357 11.02 6.01 17.14
C ARG A 357 11.01 7.46 16.68
N GLY A 358 10.73 8.39 17.59
CA GLY A 358 10.75 9.82 17.28
C GLY A 358 12.13 10.25 16.79
N LYS A 359 13.18 9.92 17.57
CA LYS A 359 14.57 10.21 17.23
C LYS A 359 14.99 9.62 15.88
N THR A 360 14.65 8.36 15.63
CA THR A 360 15.00 7.69 14.38
C THR A 360 14.31 8.35 13.18
N GLY A 361 13.04 8.72 13.31
CA GLY A 361 12.32 9.41 12.25
C GLY A 361 12.93 10.76 11.88
N GLU A 362 13.34 11.52 12.90
CA GLU A 362 14.02 12.79 12.72
C GLU A 362 15.37 12.62 12.03
N GLU A 363 16.16 11.61 12.42
CA GLU A 363 17.46 11.33 11.82
C GLU A 363 17.36 10.90 10.35
N ILE A 364 16.39 10.03 10.01
CA ILE A 364 16.15 9.60 8.61
C ILE A 364 15.72 10.80 7.76
N SER A 365 14.76 11.56 8.25
CA SER A 365 14.21 12.71 7.51
C SER A 365 15.29 13.79 7.31
N TYR A 366 16.14 14.02 8.32
CA TYR A 366 17.26 14.96 8.25
C TYR A 366 18.27 14.52 7.19
N GLU A 367 18.60 13.23 7.14
CA GLU A 367 19.52 12.67 6.14
C GLU A 367 19.01 12.90 4.72
N PHE A 368 17.75 12.53 4.44
CA PHE A 368 17.13 12.71 3.13
C PHE A 368 17.07 14.18 2.70
N LEU A 369 16.58 15.07 3.57
CA LEU A 369 16.49 16.49 3.22
C LEU A 369 17.87 17.16 3.13
N SER A 370 18.88 16.66 3.86
CA SER A 370 20.26 17.13 3.73
C SER A 370 20.90 16.72 2.40
N GLN A 371 20.45 15.63 1.77
CA GLN A 371 20.92 15.25 0.43
C GLN A 371 20.44 16.24 -0.64
N VAL A 372 19.22 16.75 -0.50
CA VAL A 372 18.62 17.73 -1.44
C VAL A 372 19.09 19.16 -1.14
N PHE A 373 18.89 19.63 0.10
CA PHE A 373 19.18 21.02 0.47
C PHE A 373 20.64 21.25 0.84
N GLY A 374 21.39 20.20 1.19
CA GLY A 374 22.77 20.30 1.67
C GLY A 374 22.86 20.58 3.17
N LYS A 375 23.87 20.00 3.83
CA LYS A 375 24.06 20.06 5.29
C LYS A 375 24.15 21.47 5.87
N SER A 376 24.62 22.46 5.10
CA SER A 376 24.72 23.86 5.55
C SER A 376 23.38 24.60 5.57
N ARG A 377 22.36 24.05 4.89
CA ARG A 377 21.02 24.64 4.73
C ARG A 377 19.93 23.83 5.41
N THR A 378 20.30 22.73 6.08
CA THR A 378 19.38 21.83 6.77
C THR A 378 19.77 21.72 8.24
N PHE A 379 18.82 22.02 9.12
CA PHE A 379 19.01 22.06 10.57
C PHE A 379 18.07 21.05 11.24
N GLN A 380 18.57 20.36 12.25
CA GLN A 380 17.86 19.31 12.99
C GLN A 380 17.56 19.80 14.43
N SER A 381 16.40 19.42 14.97
CA SER A 381 15.94 19.71 16.34
C SER A 381 16.02 21.21 16.69
N VAL A 382 15.46 22.08 15.83
CA VAL A 382 15.55 23.52 15.98
C VAL A 382 14.58 24.03 17.05
N LYS A 383 15.11 24.70 18.07
CA LYS A 383 14.31 25.34 19.14
C LYS A 383 14.02 26.79 18.82
N ILE A 384 12.78 27.23 19.02
CA ILE A 384 12.34 28.61 18.76
C ILE A 384 12.02 29.32 20.07
N THR A 385 12.63 30.48 20.31
CA THR A 385 12.42 31.28 21.52
C THR A 385 12.18 32.75 21.18
N THR A 386 11.14 33.36 21.76
CA THR A 386 10.94 34.83 21.68
C THR A 386 11.33 35.55 22.96
N LYS A 387 11.30 34.86 24.10
CA LYS A 387 11.76 35.37 25.40
C LYS A 387 12.80 34.43 25.98
N LYS A 388 13.86 34.99 26.58
CA LYS A 388 14.93 34.21 27.20
C LYS A 388 14.34 33.29 28.27
N GLY A 389 14.56 31.98 28.13
CA GLY A 389 14.07 30.95 29.05
C GLY A 389 12.69 30.37 28.71
N ASN A 390 11.99 30.85 27.66
CA ASN A 390 10.74 30.25 27.19
C ASN A 390 10.93 29.58 25.83
N ASN A 391 10.63 28.28 25.75
CA ASN A 391 10.56 27.55 24.48
C ASN A 391 9.17 27.73 23.90
N ASP A 392 9.05 28.43 22.77
CA ASP A 392 7.74 28.69 22.15
C ASP A 392 7.26 27.46 21.39
N THR A 393 8.15 26.85 20.61
CA THR A 393 7.93 25.62 19.83
C THR A 393 9.27 25.13 19.28
N ASP A 394 9.23 24.02 18.56
CA ASP A 394 10.34 23.30 17.97
C ASP A 394 10.01 22.86 16.54
N ILE A 395 11.06 22.73 15.72
CA ILE A 395 10.99 22.21 14.36
C ILE A 395 11.95 21.04 14.29
N ASP A 396 11.44 19.86 13.97
CA ASP A 396 12.26 18.66 13.84
C ASP A 396 13.31 18.85 12.76
N ILE A 397 12.91 19.35 11.58
CA ILE A 397 13.87 19.70 10.50
C ILE A 397 13.47 21.02 9.84
N LEU A 398 14.43 21.94 9.76
CA LEU A 398 14.31 23.22 9.06
C LEU A 398 15.25 23.23 7.86
N CYS A 399 14.70 23.40 6.65
CA CYS A 399 15.49 23.62 5.43
C CYS A 399 15.33 25.06 4.93
N ILE A 400 16.41 25.65 4.43
CA ILE A 400 16.42 27.04 3.94
C ILE A 400 16.97 27.12 2.52
N LEU A 401 16.27 27.81 1.63
CA LEU A 401 16.73 28.10 0.27
C LEU A 401 16.35 29.53 -0.13
N GLY A 402 17.32 30.45 -0.10
CA GLY A 402 17.08 31.85 -0.43
C GLY A 402 16.00 32.48 0.47
N SER A 403 14.92 32.98 -0.14
CA SER A 403 13.76 33.54 0.56
C SER A 403 12.72 32.50 1.00
N LYS A 404 12.99 31.20 0.85
CA LYS A 404 12.06 30.12 1.15
C LYS A 404 12.56 29.26 2.30
N ALA A 405 11.65 28.79 3.14
CA ALA A 405 11.94 27.79 4.16
C ALA A 405 10.95 26.62 4.10
N LEU A 406 11.39 25.46 4.57
CA LEU A 406 10.58 24.26 4.76
C LEU A 406 10.67 23.85 6.22
N CYS A 407 9.53 23.90 6.92
CA CYS A 407 9.38 23.42 8.28
C CYS A 407 8.80 22.01 8.26
N VAL A 408 9.56 21.07 8.81
CA VAL A 408 9.18 19.66 8.84
C VAL A 408 8.90 19.22 10.26
N GLN A 409 7.78 18.53 10.44
CA GLN A 409 7.32 17.96 11.71
C GLN A 409 7.20 16.44 11.54
N VAL A 410 8.04 15.69 12.25
CA VAL A 410 8.10 14.24 12.21
C VAL A 410 7.20 13.67 13.31
N LYS A 411 6.37 12.69 12.93
CA LYS A 411 5.51 11.96 13.86
C LYS A 411 5.74 10.45 13.67
N SER A 412 5.49 9.71 14.75
CA SER A 412 5.56 8.24 14.77
C SER A 412 4.21 7.60 15.11
N LYS A 413 3.11 8.37 15.10
CA LYS A 413 1.77 7.86 15.37
C LYS A 413 1.18 7.21 14.12
N LYS A 414 0.51 6.06 14.28
CA LYS A 414 -0.26 5.35 13.23
C LYS A 414 -1.77 5.48 13.48
N LEU A 415 -2.57 5.19 12.46
CA LEU A 415 -3.97 4.81 12.65
C LEU A 415 -4.07 3.48 13.40
N THR A 416 -4.88 3.46 14.45
CA THR A 416 -5.25 2.22 15.15
C THR A 416 -6.24 1.40 14.33
N GLU A 417 -6.39 0.13 14.70
CA GLU A 417 -7.33 -0.81 14.10
C GLU A 417 -8.78 -0.33 14.14
N LEU A 418 -9.20 0.28 15.25
CA LEU A 418 -10.56 0.78 15.43
C LEU A 418 -10.90 1.87 14.40
N SER A 419 -9.96 2.78 14.12
CA SER A 419 -10.12 3.78 13.05
C SER A 419 -10.33 3.16 11.67
N ARG A 420 -9.77 1.97 11.42
CA ARG A 420 -9.93 1.22 10.16
C ARG A 420 -11.28 0.50 10.07
N THR A 421 -12.05 0.42 11.16
CA THR A 421 -13.38 -0.22 11.20
C THR A 421 -14.54 0.78 11.04
N GLY A 422 -14.23 2.05 10.80
CA GLY A 422 -15.20 3.13 10.71
C GLY A 422 -15.60 3.75 12.06
N ASP A 423 -14.80 3.55 13.11
CA ASP A 423 -14.99 4.22 14.40
C ASP A 423 -14.57 5.69 14.28
N ASP A 424 -15.57 6.59 14.25
CA ASP A 424 -15.39 8.02 14.11
C ASP A 424 -14.51 8.63 15.22
N GLU A 425 -14.74 8.26 16.48
CA GLU A 425 -14.06 8.89 17.62
C GLU A 425 -12.58 8.53 17.62
N GLN A 426 -12.27 7.25 17.46
CA GLN A 426 -10.88 6.80 17.44
C GLN A 426 -10.14 7.32 16.20
N LEU A 427 -10.80 7.36 15.04
CA LEU A 427 -10.26 7.97 13.82
C LEU A 427 -9.88 9.44 14.04
N GLN A 428 -10.75 10.24 14.68
CA GLN A 428 -10.43 11.64 14.98
C GLN A 428 -9.26 11.78 15.96
N ILE A 429 -9.19 10.94 17.00
CA ILE A 429 -8.08 10.93 17.97
C ILE A 429 -6.74 10.59 17.32
N ASP A 430 -6.74 9.63 16.40
CA ASP A 430 -5.53 9.20 15.71
C ASP A 430 -5.08 10.24 14.68
N PHE A 431 -6.02 10.78 13.88
CA PHE A 431 -5.75 11.88 12.96
C PHE A 431 -5.25 13.12 13.70
N GLN A 432 -5.85 13.44 14.85
CA GLN A 432 -5.43 14.59 15.67
C GLN A 432 -3.94 14.49 16.02
N GLY A 433 -3.52 13.36 16.56
CA GLY A 433 -2.13 13.17 17.00
C GLY A 433 -1.12 12.94 15.87
N ALA A 434 -1.55 12.38 14.73
CA ALA A 434 -0.66 12.09 13.61
C ALA A 434 -0.49 13.28 12.65
N VAL A 435 -1.56 14.07 12.45
CA VAL A 435 -1.63 15.10 11.40
C VAL A 435 -1.94 16.48 11.99
N GLN A 436 -3.07 16.63 12.69
CA GLN A 436 -3.54 17.96 13.08
C GLN A 436 -2.62 18.68 14.06
N ASP A 437 -2.06 17.98 15.05
CA ASP A 437 -1.14 18.56 16.03
C ASP A 437 0.17 18.98 15.38
N ALA A 438 0.71 18.15 14.47
CA ALA A 438 1.90 18.48 13.69
C ALA A 438 1.66 19.71 12.81
N TYR A 439 0.49 19.83 12.19
CA TYR A 439 0.12 21.00 11.41
C TYR A 439 0.05 22.27 12.26
N LYS A 440 -0.61 22.21 13.43
CA LYS A 440 -0.68 23.34 14.38
C LYS A 440 0.72 23.78 14.85
N GLN A 441 1.60 22.84 15.16
CA GLN A 441 3.00 23.10 15.51
C GLN A 441 3.76 23.77 14.34
N GLY A 442 3.55 23.28 13.11
CA GLY A 442 4.07 23.86 11.88
C GLY A 442 3.60 25.30 11.63
N LEU A 443 2.34 25.61 11.92
CA LEU A 443 1.81 26.98 11.81
C LEU A 443 2.47 27.95 12.78
N ILE A 444 2.67 27.54 14.05
CA ILE A 444 3.39 28.36 15.03
C ILE A 444 4.82 28.61 14.53
N SER A 445 5.50 27.57 14.05
CA SER A 445 6.86 27.66 13.52
C SER A 445 6.94 28.61 12.32
N ARG A 446 6.02 28.48 11.36
CA ARG A 446 5.90 29.36 10.20
C ARG A 446 5.72 30.82 10.62
N GLN A 447 4.80 31.10 11.55
CA GLN A 447 4.56 32.46 12.01
C GLN A 447 5.80 33.08 12.64
N LYS A 448 6.52 32.32 13.47
CA LYS A 448 7.72 32.80 14.17
C LYS A 448 8.88 33.13 13.21
N ILE A 449 9.03 32.37 12.13
CA ILE A 449 10.01 32.64 11.07
C ILE A 449 9.64 33.93 10.33
N LEU A 450 8.39 34.09 9.92
CA LEU A 450 7.92 35.25 9.16
C LEU A 450 7.91 36.55 9.98
N ASP A 451 7.64 36.46 11.29
CA ASP A 451 7.63 37.63 12.19
C ASP A 451 9.02 38.21 12.47
N ARG A 452 10.09 37.41 12.28
CA ARG A 452 11.51 37.82 12.47
C ARG A 452 11.84 38.33 13.88
N LYS A 453 11.03 37.98 14.88
CA LYS A 453 11.19 38.37 16.29
C LYS A 453 11.74 37.25 17.16
N ALA A 454 11.76 36.02 16.66
CA ALA A 454 12.25 34.85 17.38
C ALA A 454 13.75 34.61 17.12
N LYS A 455 14.39 33.96 18.08
CA LYS A 455 15.73 33.36 17.95
C LYS A 455 15.58 31.85 17.77
N PHE A 456 16.48 31.28 16.97
CA PHE A 456 16.48 29.87 16.59
C PHE A 456 17.78 29.24 17.07
N PHE A 457 17.70 28.04 17.64
CA PHE A 457 18.87 27.34 18.17
C PHE A 457 18.91 25.91 17.66
N ASP A 458 20.10 25.44 17.28
CA ASP A 458 20.33 24.04 16.94
C ASP A 458 20.33 23.14 18.20
N LYS A 459 20.45 21.83 17.98
CA LYS A 459 20.55 20.84 19.08
C LYS A 459 21.73 21.04 20.03
N SER A 460 22.79 21.72 19.57
CA SER A 460 24.00 22.04 20.36
C SER A 460 23.88 23.37 21.10
N GLY A 461 22.80 24.12 20.89
CA GLY A 461 22.57 25.43 21.50
C GLY A 461 23.19 26.60 20.73
N ASN A 462 23.70 26.38 19.51
CA ASN A 462 24.20 27.46 18.67
C ASN A 462 23.03 28.22 18.02
N GLU A 463 23.14 29.54 17.95
CA GLU A 463 22.12 30.37 17.31
C GLU A 463 22.17 30.20 15.78
N ILE A 464 21.02 29.91 15.18
CA ILE A 464 20.82 29.83 13.73
C ILE A 464 20.32 31.19 13.26
N TYR A 465 21.14 31.88 12.46
CA TYR A 465 20.78 33.17 11.87
C TYR A 465 19.98 32.96 10.58
N LEU A 466 18.67 33.19 10.64
CA LEU A 466 17.79 33.13 9.48
C LEU A 466 17.89 34.42 8.65
N SER A 467 17.87 34.29 7.32
CA SER A 467 17.82 35.45 6.42
C SER A 467 16.53 36.24 6.65
N LYS A 468 16.65 37.58 6.68
CA LYS A 468 15.50 38.48 6.70
C LYS A 468 14.71 38.49 5.39
N GLU A 469 15.22 37.84 4.34
CA GLU A 469 14.55 37.74 3.05
C GLU A 469 13.51 36.63 3.00
N ILE A 470 13.43 35.76 4.02
CA ILE A 470 12.43 34.69 4.04
C ILE A 470 11.02 35.31 4.03
N ASP A 471 10.26 34.97 3.00
CA ASP A 471 8.91 35.49 2.73
C ASP A 471 7.86 34.37 2.60
N GLU A 472 8.28 33.11 2.49
CA GLU A 472 7.40 31.95 2.41
C GLU A 472 7.97 30.76 3.19
N VAL A 473 7.09 30.05 3.88
CA VAL A 473 7.44 28.87 4.67
C VAL A 473 6.44 27.76 4.41
N TYR A 474 6.92 26.65 3.84
CA TYR A 474 6.14 25.44 3.62
C TYR A 474 6.09 24.59 4.89
N ILE A 475 4.97 23.91 5.11
CA ILE A 475 4.78 22.99 6.23
C ILE A 475 4.70 21.58 5.69
N MET A 476 5.56 20.69 6.18
CA MET A 476 5.56 19.28 5.84
C MET A 476 5.46 18.42 7.10
N GLY A 477 4.55 17.46 7.11
CA GLY A 477 4.49 16.41 8.11
C GLY A 477 5.06 15.11 7.56
N ILE A 478 5.93 14.43 8.31
CA ILE A 478 6.47 13.13 7.93
C ILE A 478 6.06 12.10 8.98
N THR A 479 5.51 10.97 8.54
CA THR A 479 5.35 9.79 9.39
C THR A 479 6.38 8.71 9.06
N THR A 480 6.94 8.08 10.09
CA THR A 480 7.88 6.94 9.96
C THR A 480 7.20 5.60 9.64
N GLU A 481 5.88 5.62 9.57
CA GLU A 481 5.07 4.43 9.50
C GLU A 481 4.20 4.45 8.25
N ASN A 482 3.92 3.28 7.69
CA ASN A 482 2.95 3.20 6.61
C ASN A 482 1.57 3.66 7.14
N TYR A 483 1.03 4.70 6.52
CA TYR A 483 -0.26 5.29 6.85
C TYR A 483 -1.13 5.27 5.58
N PRO A 484 -2.03 4.27 5.45
CA PRO A 484 -2.91 4.17 4.29
C PRO A 484 -3.77 5.43 4.12
N SER A 485 -3.91 5.88 2.87
CA SER A 485 -4.69 7.07 2.48
C SER A 485 -4.36 8.37 3.23
N LEU A 486 -3.12 8.53 3.73
CA LEU A 486 -2.66 9.73 4.44
C LEU A 486 -2.94 11.02 3.65
N THR A 487 -2.58 11.04 2.36
CA THR A 487 -2.77 12.20 1.49
C THR A 487 -4.24 12.59 1.41
N HIS A 488 -5.14 11.62 1.19
CA HIS A 488 -6.59 11.86 1.13
C HIS A 488 -7.15 12.35 2.47
N GLN A 489 -6.80 11.67 3.58
CA GLN A 489 -7.26 12.05 4.92
C GLN A 489 -6.78 13.44 5.33
N SER A 490 -5.52 13.77 5.03
CA SER A 490 -4.96 15.10 5.30
C SER A 490 -5.65 16.22 4.52
N HIS A 491 -6.24 15.92 3.36
CA HIS A 491 -7.01 16.91 2.62
C HIS A 491 -8.43 17.09 3.20
N VAL A 492 -9.10 15.99 3.56
CA VAL A 492 -10.52 15.97 3.95
C VAL A 492 -10.73 16.31 5.43
N MET A 493 -9.87 15.84 6.33
CA MET A 493 -10.10 15.92 7.78
C MET A 493 -9.40 17.12 8.44
N LEU A 494 -8.43 17.74 7.75
CA LEU A 494 -7.63 18.83 8.30
C LEU A 494 -8.50 20.04 8.62
N ASP A 495 -8.45 20.47 9.87
CA ASP A 495 -9.01 21.73 10.32
C ASP A 495 -7.99 22.85 10.10
N LYS A 496 -8.35 23.78 9.22
CA LYS A 496 -7.50 24.86 8.71
C LYS A 496 -8.35 26.09 8.43
N LYS A 497 -7.86 27.29 8.79
CA LYS A 497 -8.50 28.56 8.38
C LYS A 497 -8.21 28.90 6.93
N ASP A 498 -9.09 29.63 6.26
CA ASP A 498 -8.94 29.93 4.82
C ASP A 498 -7.62 30.62 4.45
N ASN A 499 -7.12 31.51 5.31
CA ASN A 499 -5.87 32.25 5.10
C ASN A 499 -4.59 31.47 5.46
N GLU A 500 -4.71 30.27 6.04
CA GLU A 500 -3.56 29.44 6.38
C GLU A 500 -3.17 28.54 5.19
N PRO A 501 -1.88 28.23 4.99
CA PRO A 501 -1.42 27.42 3.88
C PRO A 501 -1.76 25.94 4.08
N PHE A 502 -1.93 25.21 2.99
CA PHE A 502 -1.98 23.76 3.05
C PHE A 502 -0.61 23.17 3.47
N PRO A 503 -0.59 22.14 4.32
CA PRO A 503 0.58 21.31 4.54
C PRO A 503 0.70 20.20 3.50
N ILE A 504 1.86 19.55 3.45
CA ILE A 504 2.04 18.25 2.79
C ILE A 504 2.32 17.21 3.87
N PHE A 505 1.49 16.17 3.95
CA PHE A 505 1.73 15.03 4.82
C PHE A 505 2.14 13.83 3.98
N SER A 506 3.27 13.23 4.35
CA SER A 506 3.90 12.14 3.60
C SER A 506 4.52 11.12 4.54
N THR A 507 4.90 9.95 4.01
CA THR A 507 5.65 8.93 4.76
C THR A 507 7.15 9.05 4.50
N ILE A 508 7.99 8.41 5.33
CA ILE A 508 9.43 8.30 5.04
C ILE A 508 9.71 7.53 3.73
N PHE A 509 8.80 6.65 3.33
CA PHE A 509 8.91 5.86 2.10
C PHE A 509 8.66 6.73 0.88
N ASP A 510 7.60 7.53 0.91
CA ASP A 510 7.32 8.53 -0.11
C ASP A 510 8.40 9.61 -0.16
N LEU A 511 8.94 10.02 0.99
CA LEU A 511 10.04 11.00 1.03
C LEU A 511 11.30 10.47 0.34
N GLU A 512 11.63 9.17 0.47
CA GLU A 512 12.74 8.56 -0.28
C GLU A 512 12.52 8.75 -1.79
N LEU A 513 11.30 8.50 -2.28
CA LEU A 513 10.96 8.69 -3.70
C LEU A 513 11.04 10.16 -4.11
N MET A 514 10.50 11.07 -3.29
CA MET A 514 10.58 12.50 -3.54
C MET A 514 12.03 12.97 -3.63
N VAL A 515 12.90 12.54 -2.71
CA VAL A 515 14.34 12.90 -2.73
C VAL A 515 15.07 12.27 -3.91
N HIS A 516 14.70 11.05 -4.31
CA HIS A 516 15.28 10.39 -5.47
C HIS A 516 15.01 11.15 -6.77
N TYR A 517 13.74 11.52 -7.02
CA TYR A 517 13.32 12.17 -8.26
C TYR A 517 13.45 13.69 -8.25
N LEU A 518 13.42 14.33 -7.08
CA LEU A 518 13.54 15.78 -6.89
C LEU A 518 14.79 16.09 -6.06
N ASN A 519 15.95 15.67 -6.59
CA ASN A 519 17.24 15.79 -5.89
C ASN A 519 17.81 17.23 -5.90
N ASP A 520 17.26 18.12 -6.73
CA ASP A 520 17.55 19.55 -6.70
C ASP A 520 16.59 20.30 -5.76
N PRO A 521 17.08 21.18 -4.86
CA PRO A 521 16.24 21.86 -3.89
C PRO A 521 15.24 22.85 -4.50
N TYR A 522 15.50 23.40 -5.70
CA TYR A 522 14.53 24.24 -6.40
C TYR A 522 13.39 23.40 -6.95
N ASP A 523 13.67 22.24 -7.56
CA ASP A 523 12.65 21.31 -8.04
C ASP A 523 11.79 20.77 -6.88
N PHE A 524 12.43 20.41 -5.76
CA PHE A 524 11.73 19.95 -4.56
C PHE A 524 10.76 21.03 -4.03
N LEU A 525 11.23 22.28 -3.85
CA LEU A 525 10.36 23.36 -3.40
C LEU A 525 9.29 23.74 -4.43
N TYR A 526 9.58 23.65 -5.73
CA TYR A 526 8.60 23.87 -6.77
C TYR A 526 7.48 22.83 -6.70
N TYR A 527 7.81 21.55 -6.49
CA TYR A 527 6.83 20.51 -6.23
C TYR A 527 5.95 20.82 -5.02
N LEU A 528 6.56 21.16 -3.88
CA LEU A 528 5.80 21.50 -2.67
C LEU A 528 4.86 22.69 -2.89
N LYS A 529 5.33 23.72 -3.60
CA LYS A 529 4.52 24.88 -3.97
C LYS A 529 3.30 24.47 -4.80
N GLN A 530 3.51 23.67 -5.84
CA GLN A 530 2.42 23.21 -6.71
C GLN A 530 1.41 22.37 -5.93
N ARG A 531 1.89 21.39 -5.15
CA ARG A 531 1.06 20.49 -4.34
C ARG A 531 0.22 21.23 -3.31
N THR A 532 0.80 22.17 -2.57
CA THR A 532 0.09 22.96 -1.55
C THR A 532 -0.89 23.96 -2.18
N SER A 533 -0.51 24.62 -3.28
CA SER A 533 -1.36 25.62 -3.94
C SER A 533 -2.53 25.01 -4.73
N LEU A 534 -2.40 23.74 -5.14
CA LEU A 534 -3.38 23.04 -5.98
C LEU A 534 -4.08 21.88 -5.26
N MET A 535 -4.01 21.85 -3.92
CA MET A 535 -4.58 20.78 -3.11
C MET A 535 -6.11 20.63 -3.28
N ASP A 536 -6.83 21.74 -3.50
CA ASP A 536 -8.28 21.70 -3.77
C ASP A 536 -8.62 21.38 -5.23
N TYR A 537 -7.63 21.46 -6.13
CA TYR A 537 -7.81 21.26 -7.57
C TYR A 537 -7.58 19.81 -7.98
N PHE A 538 -6.46 19.23 -7.54
CA PHE A 538 -6.09 17.85 -7.85
C PHE A 538 -6.46 16.89 -6.72
N LYS A 539 -6.99 15.73 -7.10
CA LYS A 539 -7.18 14.58 -6.21
C LYS A 539 -6.42 13.38 -6.76
N ALA A 540 -5.79 12.62 -5.88
CA ALA A 540 -5.12 11.37 -6.23
C ALA A 540 -5.09 10.45 -5.00
N ASP A 541 -4.85 9.16 -5.22
CA ASP A 541 -4.91 8.13 -4.18
C ASP A 541 -3.74 8.18 -3.19
N GLY A 542 -2.59 8.70 -3.61
CA GLY A 542 -1.39 8.79 -2.78
C GLY A 542 -0.32 9.72 -3.36
N GLU A 543 0.70 9.99 -2.57
CA GLU A 543 1.77 10.94 -2.94
C GLU A 543 2.56 10.49 -4.17
N MET A 544 2.76 9.18 -4.34
CA MET A 544 3.41 8.60 -5.52
C MET A 544 2.70 8.96 -6.84
N VAL A 545 1.36 9.00 -6.85
CA VAL A 545 0.56 9.37 -8.03
C VAL A 545 0.74 10.87 -8.33
N PHE A 546 0.75 11.72 -7.30
CA PHE A 546 1.03 13.14 -7.45
C PHE A 546 2.45 13.40 -7.97
N LEU A 547 3.43 12.66 -7.47
CA LEU A 547 4.82 12.75 -7.92
C LEU A 547 4.95 12.31 -9.38
N GLY A 548 4.32 11.19 -9.77
CA GLY A 548 4.32 10.70 -11.15
C GLY A 548 3.74 11.74 -12.12
N TYR A 549 2.58 12.31 -11.79
CA TYR A 549 1.96 13.38 -12.58
C TYR A 549 2.80 14.67 -12.59
N HIS A 550 3.55 14.97 -11.52
CA HIS A 550 4.46 16.10 -11.51
C HIS A 550 5.67 15.89 -12.43
N LEU A 551 6.25 14.69 -12.43
CA LEU A 551 7.40 14.39 -13.28
C LEU A 551 7.03 14.49 -14.76
N ASP A 552 5.78 14.16 -15.09
CA ASP A 552 5.26 14.26 -16.46
C ASP A 552 4.71 15.67 -16.80
N GLN A 553 3.72 16.15 -16.07
CA GLN A 553 2.95 17.36 -16.39
C GLN A 553 3.21 18.55 -15.45
N LYS A 554 4.18 18.44 -14.54
CA LYS A 554 4.55 19.48 -13.55
C LYS A 554 3.37 19.98 -12.69
N LEU A 555 2.37 19.11 -12.47
CA LEU A 555 1.11 19.46 -11.78
C LEU A 555 0.47 20.74 -12.36
N ARG A 556 0.50 20.87 -13.69
CA ARG A 556 -0.11 22.03 -14.38
C ARG A 556 -1.63 21.85 -14.45
N LYS A 557 -2.38 22.92 -14.13
CA LYS A 557 -3.84 22.94 -14.30
C LYS A 557 -4.24 22.64 -15.74
N ILE A 558 -5.32 21.87 -15.89
CA ILE A 558 -5.95 21.56 -17.17
C ILE A 558 -6.93 22.70 -17.51
N PRO A 559 -6.82 23.31 -18.70
CA PRO A 559 -7.76 24.36 -19.11
C PRO A 559 -9.21 23.85 -19.12
N LYS A 560 -10.16 24.69 -18.68
CA LYS A 560 -11.61 24.41 -18.64
C LYS A 560 -12.04 23.26 -17.71
N SER A 561 -11.21 22.91 -16.73
CA SER A 561 -11.57 21.96 -15.67
C SER A 561 -11.52 22.68 -14.33
N ASP A 562 -12.53 22.49 -13.49
CA ASP A 562 -12.58 23.06 -12.13
C ASP A 562 -11.82 22.20 -11.13
N ARG A 563 -11.81 20.88 -11.35
CA ARG A 563 -11.15 19.86 -10.53
C ARG A 563 -10.68 18.71 -11.41
N VAL A 564 -9.64 18.01 -10.98
CA VAL A 564 -9.05 16.87 -11.70
C VAL A 564 -8.77 15.74 -10.72
N ALA A 565 -9.25 14.54 -11.03
CA ALA A 565 -8.79 13.30 -10.41
C ALA A 565 -7.66 12.73 -11.27
N ILE A 566 -6.49 12.51 -10.66
CA ILE A 566 -5.33 11.93 -11.31
C ILE A 566 -5.44 10.41 -11.20
N ASP A 567 -5.38 9.71 -12.34
CA ASP A 567 -5.46 8.26 -12.38
C ASP A 567 -4.21 7.61 -11.75
N THR A 568 -4.40 6.43 -11.16
CA THR A 568 -3.34 5.64 -10.50
C THR A 568 -2.25 5.19 -11.45
N ASP A 569 -2.51 5.16 -12.77
CA ASP A 569 -1.54 4.86 -13.82
C ASP A 569 -0.29 5.76 -13.74
N PHE A 570 -0.40 7.00 -13.28
CA PHE A 570 0.76 7.88 -13.06
C PHE A 570 1.70 7.36 -11.96
N GLY A 571 1.18 6.63 -10.97
CA GLY A 571 1.97 5.92 -9.98
C GLY A 571 2.74 4.73 -10.58
N GLN A 572 2.12 4.00 -11.51
CA GLN A 572 2.76 2.83 -12.16
C GLN A 572 4.03 3.22 -12.95
N LEU A 573 4.12 4.47 -13.41
CA LEU A 573 5.33 5.00 -14.04
C LEU A 573 6.52 5.03 -13.07
N ILE A 574 6.26 5.37 -11.79
CA ILE A 574 7.26 5.32 -10.73
C ILE A 574 7.60 3.88 -10.40
N ASP A 575 6.59 3.00 -10.29
CA ASP A 575 6.80 1.57 -9.98
C ASP A 575 7.74 0.93 -11.01
N ARG A 576 7.48 1.13 -12.30
CA ARG A 576 8.30 0.57 -13.38
C ARG A 576 9.74 1.04 -13.30
N ASN A 577 9.96 2.33 -13.04
CA ASN A 577 11.30 2.90 -13.04
C ASN A 577 12.05 2.55 -11.76
N TYR A 578 11.48 2.88 -10.60
CA TYR A 578 12.16 2.80 -9.32
C TYR A 578 12.38 1.36 -8.87
N TYR A 579 11.38 0.48 -9.02
CA TYR A 579 11.49 -0.91 -8.63
C TYR A 579 12.57 -1.62 -9.45
N SER A 580 12.55 -1.44 -10.78
CA SER A 580 13.52 -2.02 -11.69
C SER A 580 14.94 -1.50 -11.43
N LEU A 581 15.09 -0.20 -11.18
CA LEU A 581 16.37 0.41 -10.79
C LEU A 581 16.94 -0.25 -9.53
N LYS A 582 16.12 -0.41 -8.48
CA LYS A 582 16.52 -1.04 -7.22
C LYS A 582 16.79 -2.53 -7.36
N ALA A 583 16.11 -3.19 -8.30
CA ALA A 583 16.33 -4.59 -8.66
C ALA A 583 17.57 -4.80 -9.57
N GLY A 584 18.19 -3.73 -10.07
CA GLY A 584 19.32 -3.81 -11.01
C GLY A 584 18.91 -4.28 -12.41
N LEU A 585 17.65 -4.10 -12.79
CA LEU A 585 17.12 -4.47 -14.10
C LEU A 585 17.30 -3.31 -15.09
N GLU A 586 17.77 -3.62 -16.31
CA GLU A 586 17.80 -2.65 -17.41
C GLU A 586 16.38 -2.43 -17.93
N VAL A 587 15.82 -1.24 -17.68
CA VAL A 587 14.59 -0.79 -18.34
C VAL A 587 15.00 -0.04 -19.59
N SER A 588 14.38 -0.32 -20.74
CA SER A 588 14.64 0.41 -21.98
C SER A 588 14.61 1.93 -21.75
N ASP A 589 15.61 2.65 -22.26
CA ASP A 589 15.93 4.09 -22.10
C ASP A 589 14.82 5.10 -22.47
N MET A 590 13.58 4.67 -22.67
CA MET A 590 12.50 5.62 -22.81
C MET A 590 12.24 6.28 -21.46
N SER A 591 12.58 7.58 -21.39
CA SER A 591 12.24 8.44 -20.26
C SER A 591 10.74 8.30 -19.92
N VAL A 592 10.35 8.59 -18.68
CA VAL A 592 8.93 8.63 -18.28
C VAL A 592 8.10 9.46 -19.29
N ALA A 593 8.66 10.57 -19.79
CA ALA A 593 8.11 11.40 -20.86
C ALA A 593 8.16 10.78 -22.27
N GLY A 594 9.13 9.90 -22.54
CA GLY A 594 9.27 9.15 -23.80
C GLY A 594 8.23 8.04 -23.95
N ILE A 595 7.89 7.35 -22.85
CA ILE A 595 6.87 6.29 -22.84
C ILE A 595 5.47 6.86 -23.04
N LEU A 596 5.21 8.07 -22.54
CA LEU A 596 3.92 8.74 -22.70
C LEU A 596 3.61 9.16 -24.15
N ARG A 597 4.63 9.46 -24.95
CA ARG A 597 4.44 9.72 -26.40
C ARG A 597 4.01 8.47 -27.17
N GLU A 598 4.26 7.27 -26.65
CA GLU A 598 3.76 6.02 -27.24
C GLU A 598 2.40 5.61 -26.65
N SER A 599 2.15 5.83 -25.36
CA SER A 599 0.85 5.52 -24.73
C SER A 599 -0.30 6.44 -25.16
N ASP A 600 -0.01 7.66 -25.64
CA ASP A 600 -0.98 8.54 -26.30
C ASP A 600 -1.64 7.89 -27.54
N LYS A 601 -1.01 6.87 -28.13
CA LYS A 601 -1.60 6.07 -29.21
C LYS A 601 -2.62 5.03 -28.72
N ILE A 602 -2.56 4.65 -27.43
CA ILE A 602 -3.41 3.62 -26.81
C ILE A 602 -4.55 4.26 -26.00
N HIS A 603 -4.31 5.40 -25.34
CA HIS A 603 -5.33 6.10 -24.53
C HIS A 603 -6.50 6.70 -25.32
N ASN A 604 -6.32 6.98 -26.62
CA ASN A 604 -7.44 7.39 -27.48
C ASN A 604 -8.50 6.30 -27.74
N HIS A 605 -8.29 5.06 -27.26
CA HIS A 605 -9.27 3.97 -27.41
C HIS A 605 -10.15 3.73 -26.16
N PHE A 606 -9.71 4.12 -24.96
CA PHE A 606 -10.39 3.76 -23.69
C PHE A 606 -11.20 4.89 -23.04
N ALA A 607 -11.03 6.14 -23.48
CA ALA A 607 -11.81 7.29 -23.01
C ALA A 607 -13.34 7.19 -23.29
N THR A 608 -13.78 6.21 -24.07
CA THR A 608 -15.20 6.06 -24.47
C THR A 608 -16.03 5.11 -23.60
N LYS A 609 -15.47 4.40 -22.60
CA LYS A 609 -16.24 3.38 -21.87
C LYS A 609 -16.57 3.61 -20.40
N ASN A 610 -15.87 4.49 -19.66
CA ASN A 610 -16.13 4.69 -18.23
C ASN A 610 -16.23 6.16 -17.82
N MET A 611 -17.04 6.94 -18.55
CA MET A 611 -17.36 8.31 -18.14
C MET A 611 -18.85 8.59 -18.36
N ASN A 612 -19.67 8.09 -17.45
CA ASN A 612 -21.03 8.59 -17.23
C ASN A 612 -21.28 8.74 -15.73
N PHE A 613 -20.59 9.72 -15.14
CA PHE A 613 -21.10 10.45 -13.99
C PHE A 613 -20.58 11.90 -14.07
N VAL A 614 -21.11 12.64 -15.03
CA VAL A 614 -21.00 14.10 -15.07
C VAL A 614 -22.20 14.63 -14.29
N MET A 615 -21.99 15.09 -13.06
CA MET A 615 -22.95 15.98 -12.41
C MET A 615 -22.75 17.39 -12.98
N SER A 616 -23.49 17.71 -14.05
CA SER A 616 -23.65 19.07 -14.53
C SER A 616 -24.68 19.78 -13.65
N ASN A 617 -24.26 20.45 -12.59
CA ASN A 617 -25.08 21.50 -11.99
C ASN A 617 -24.74 22.83 -12.66
N SER A 618 -25.37 23.10 -13.80
CA SER A 618 -25.47 24.44 -14.36
C SER A 618 -26.50 25.22 -13.55
N HIS A 619 -26.05 25.96 -12.55
CA HIS A 619 -26.76 27.13 -12.07
C HIS A 619 -25.95 28.36 -12.46
N ASN A 620 -26.20 28.81 -13.70
CA ASN A 620 -26.22 30.24 -13.99
C ASN A 620 -27.13 30.87 -12.94
N LEU A 621 -26.67 31.93 -12.28
CA LEU A 621 -27.48 33.08 -11.90
C LEU A 621 -26.46 34.20 -11.62
N PRO A 622 -26.71 35.44 -12.07
CA PRO A 622 -25.72 36.52 -11.93
C PRO A 622 -25.37 36.81 -10.47
#